data_AF-A0AAW6KCT5-F1
#
_entry.id   AF-A0AAW6KCT5-F1
#
_cell.length_a   1.000
_cell.length_b   1.000
_cell.length_c   1.000
_cell.angle_alpha   90.00
_cell.angle_beta   90.00
_cell.angle_gamma   90.00
#
_symmetry.space_group_name_H-M   'P 1'
#
loop_
_entity.id
_entity.type
_entity.pdbx_description
1 polymer ?
#
loop_
_entity_poly.entity_id
_entity_poly.type
_entity_poly.pdbx_seq_one_letter_code
_entity_poly.pdbx_strand_id
1 'polypeptide(L)'
;MNFLREDTQFEKLKTLKEIAEALNEGNHLKETLHAVLKKLLSLTGLKTAWLFLIDEKGRFELAASVRLPQALSYRHNRLLCEGSCYCLEQYRDGKLDRAKNIIHCRRITTAMRQKTGDPEGIT
;
A
#
# COMPACT_ATOMS: atom_id res chain seq x y z
N MET A 1 10.19 23.35 27.94
CA MET A 1 9.11 22.64 27.22
C MET A 1 9.21 23.04 25.74
N ASN A 2 9.13 22.08 24.80
CA ASN A 2 9.13 22.22 23.33
C ASN A 2 10.45 22.20 22.54
N PHE A 3 11.23 21.11 22.62
CA PHE A 3 12.33 20.83 21.68
C PHE A 3 12.06 19.63 20.72
N LEU A 4 10.84 19.06 20.72
CA LEU A 4 10.53 17.81 19.99
C LEU A 4 9.74 18.00 18.67
N ARG A 5 9.50 19.23 18.21
CA ARG A 5 8.65 19.49 17.02
C ARG A 5 9.43 19.73 15.73
N GLU A 6 10.63 20.32 15.76
CA GLU A 6 11.38 20.69 14.55
C GLU A 6 12.00 19.49 13.82
N ASP A 7 12.58 18.53 14.55
CA ASP A 7 13.18 17.33 13.96
C ASP A 7 12.17 16.49 13.15
N THR A 8 10.92 16.43 13.61
CA THR A 8 9.87 15.65 12.93
C THR A 8 9.43 16.27 11.61
N GLN A 9 9.54 17.60 11.45
CA GLN A 9 9.17 18.28 10.23
C GLN A 9 10.29 18.18 9.19
N PHE A 10 11.54 18.29 9.64
CA PHE A 10 12.71 18.10 8.77
C PHE A 10 12.77 16.68 8.22
N GLU A 11 12.62 15.65 9.06
CA GLU A 11 12.64 14.25 8.60
C GLU A 11 11.48 13.90 7.65
N LYS A 12 10.30 14.50 7.86
CA LYS A 12 9.18 14.38 6.91
C LYS A 12 9.53 15.00 5.56
N LEU A 13 10.03 16.23 5.54
CA LEU A 13 10.39 16.93 4.30
C LEU A 13 11.53 16.22 3.56
N LYS A 14 12.55 15.77 4.30
CA LYS A 14 13.65 14.97 3.77
C LYS A 14 13.15 13.67 3.16
N THR A 15 12.26 12.95 3.82
CA THR A 15 11.72 11.72 3.26
C THR A 15 10.80 11.97 2.07
N LEU A 16 9.97 13.02 2.09
CA LEU A 16 9.17 13.41 0.92
C LEU A 16 10.07 13.73 -0.28
N LYS A 17 11.20 14.41 -0.04
CA LYS A 17 12.23 14.65 -1.04
C LYS A 17 12.85 13.34 -1.55
N GLU A 18 13.28 12.45 -0.67
CA GLU A 18 13.85 11.14 -1.06
C GLU A 18 12.85 10.28 -1.85
N ILE A 19 11.55 10.36 -1.52
CA ILE A 19 10.47 9.70 -2.27
C ILE A 19 10.35 10.32 -3.67
N ALA A 20 10.35 11.65 -3.77
CA ALA A 20 10.27 12.35 -5.05
C ALA A 20 11.48 12.08 -5.95
N GLU A 21 12.70 12.08 -5.39
CA GLU A 21 13.93 11.73 -6.11
C GLU A 21 13.88 10.29 -6.62
N ALA A 22 13.51 9.33 -5.77
CA ALA A 22 13.38 7.94 -6.18
C ALA A 22 12.35 7.74 -7.31
N LEU A 23 11.24 8.48 -7.27
CA LEU A 23 10.21 8.48 -8.32
C LEU A 23 10.70 9.10 -9.64
N ASN A 24 11.53 10.14 -9.57
CA ASN A 24 12.02 10.86 -10.75
C ASN A 24 13.25 10.19 -11.41
N GLU A 25 14.08 9.49 -10.63
CA GLU A 25 15.34 8.88 -11.10
C GLU A 25 15.20 7.38 -11.41
N GLY A 26 14.10 6.76 -11.00
CA GLY A 26 13.88 5.33 -11.13
C GLY A 26 13.66 4.87 -12.57
N ASN A 27 14.67 4.24 -13.17
CA ASN A 27 14.50 3.47 -14.42
C ASN A 27 13.61 2.21 -14.22
N HIS A 28 13.39 1.78 -12.98
CA HIS A 28 12.62 0.58 -12.61
C HIS A 28 11.49 0.92 -11.65
N LEU A 29 10.33 1.29 -12.22
CA LEU A 29 9.15 1.76 -11.48
C LEU A 29 8.77 0.89 -10.26
N LYS A 30 8.75 -0.44 -10.40
CA LYS A 30 8.35 -1.34 -9.30
C LYS A 30 9.36 -1.34 -8.14
N GLU A 31 10.65 -1.28 -8.43
CA GLU A 31 11.70 -1.21 -7.42
C GLU A 31 11.62 0.11 -6.64
N THR A 32 11.46 1.21 -7.37
CA THR A 32 11.21 2.54 -6.80
C THR A 32 9.99 2.54 -5.90
N LEU A 33 8.83 2.05 -6.37
CA LEU A 33 7.59 2.01 -5.58
C LEU A 33 7.77 1.17 -4.31
N HIS A 34 8.50 0.06 -4.38
CA HIS A 34 8.80 -0.76 -3.21
C HIS A 34 9.68 -0.03 -2.20
N ALA A 35 10.71 0.70 -2.65
CA ALA A 35 11.58 1.51 -1.79
C ALA A 35 10.81 2.66 -1.11
N VAL A 36 9.99 3.37 -1.88
CA VAL A 36 9.08 4.42 -1.37
C VAL A 36 8.13 3.87 -0.32
N LEU A 37 7.51 2.72 -0.58
CA LEU A 37 6.57 2.09 0.33
C LEU A 37 7.23 1.71 1.67
N LYS A 38 8.47 1.20 1.63
CA LYS A 38 9.27 0.93 2.84
C LYS A 38 9.53 2.20 3.66
N LYS A 39 9.91 3.31 3.01
CA LYS A 39 10.14 4.60 3.68
C LYS A 39 8.87 5.14 4.31
N LEU A 40 7.73 5.07 3.60
CA LEU A 40 6.43 5.49 4.11
C LEU A 40 6.03 4.73 5.39
N LEU A 41 6.26 3.41 5.44
CA LEU A 41 5.97 2.61 6.63
C LEU A 41 6.83 3.03 7.83
N SER A 42 8.11 3.31 7.59
CA SER A 42 9.02 3.82 8.64
C SER A 42 8.51 5.13 9.24
N LEU A 43 8.07 6.07 8.40
CA LEU A 43 7.59 7.37 8.85
C LEU A 43 6.24 7.35 9.57
N THR A 44 5.31 6.54 9.06
CA THR A 44 3.93 6.51 9.54
C THR A 44 3.75 5.59 10.74
N GLY A 45 4.73 4.73 11.02
CA GLY A 45 4.60 3.65 12.00
C GLY A 45 3.69 2.50 11.52
N LEU A 46 3.27 2.51 10.25
CA LEU A 46 2.46 1.44 9.68
C LEU A 46 3.28 0.14 9.55
N LYS A 47 2.64 -0.98 9.89
CA LYS A 47 3.30 -2.29 9.89
C LYS A 47 3.36 -2.91 8.50
N THR A 48 2.33 -2.74 7.68
CA THR A 48 2.22 -3.36 6.36
C THR A 48 1.65 -2.38 5.34
N ALA A 49 1.95 -2.58 4.06
CA ALA A 49 1.25 -1.94 2.97
C ALA A 49 1.44 -2.68 1.64
N TRP A 50 0.55 -2.38 0.70
CA TRP A 50 0.63 -2.79 -0.70
C TRP A 50 0.10 -1.68 -1.60
N LEU A 51 0.56 -1.69 -2.85
CA LEU A 51 0.23 -0.67 -3.84
C LEU A 51 -0.18 -1.34 -5.16
N PHE A 52 -1.29 -0.88 -5.71
CA PHE A 52 -1.77 -1.28 -7.02
C PHE A 52 -1.52 -0.18 -8.05
N LEU A 53 -1.05 -0.56 -9.24
CA LEU A 53 -1.14 0.28 -10.42
C LEU A 53 -2.35 -0.16 -11.23
N ILE A 54 -3.08 0.80 -11.80
CA ILE A 54 -4.30 0.55 -12.56
C ILE A 54 -4.16 1.28 -13.90
N ASP A 55 -4.29 0.56 -15.00
CA ASP A 55 -4.21 1.13 -16.36
C ASP A 55 -5.54 1.79 -16.78
N GLU A 56 -5.53 2.47 -17.92
CA GLU A 56 -6.71 3.16 -18.48
C GLU A 56 -7.89 2.21 -18.78
N LYS A 57 -7.60 0.91 -18.97
CA LYS A 57 -8.62 -0.13 -19.17
C LYS A 57 -9.13 -0.70 -17.84
N GLY A 58 -8.66 -0.17 -16.71
CA GLY A 58 -8.99 -0.60 -15.37
C GLY A 58 -8.26 -1.89 -14.94
N ARG A 59 -7.34 -2.45 -15.72
CA ARG A 59 -6.57 -3.63 -15.30
C ARG A 59 -5.60 -3.20 -14.21
N PHE A 60 -5.51 -4.00 -13.14
CA PHE A 60 -4.65 -3.70 -12.01
C PHE A 60 -3.50 -4.68 -11.90
N GLU A 61 -2.40 -4.24 -11.34
CA GLU A 61 -1.28 -5.08 -10.94
C GLU A 61 -0.80 -4.74 -9.52
N LEU A 62 -0.40 -5.75 -8.75
CA LEU A 62 0.31 -5.55 -7.49
C LEU A 62 1.72 -5.05 -7.81
N ALA A 63 1.95 -3.74 -7.68
CA ALA A 63 3.20 -3.11 -8.06
C ALA A 63 4.25 -3.18 -6.95
N ALA A 64 3.82 -3.10 -5.69
CA ALA A 64 4.69 -3.23 -4.53
C ALA A 64 3.91 -3.75 -3.31
N SER A 65 4.63 -4.43 -2.41
CA SER A 65 4.10 -4.86 -1.12
C SER A 65 5.21 -5.00 -0.08
N VAL A 66 4.95 -4.61 1.16
CA VAL A 66 5.89 -4.68 2.28
C VAL A 66 5.19 -5.34 3.46
N ARG A 67 5.78 -6.43 3.96
CA ARG A 67 5.31 -7.20 5.14
C ARG A 67 3.82 -7.54 5.06
N LEU A 68 3.40 -8.18 3.98
CA LEU A 68 2.01 -8.62 3.83
C LEU A 68 1.62 -9.57 4.98
N PRO A 69 0.39 -9.45 5.51
CA PRO A 69 -0.11 -10.43 6.48
C PRO A 69 -0.16 -11.81 5.84
N GLN A 70 -0.01 -12.87 6.64
CA GLN A 70 -0.02 -14.26 6.16
C GLN A 70 -1.26 -14.55 5.29
N ALA A 71 -2.42 -14.05 5.71
CA ALA A 71 -3.68 -14.17 4.98
C ALA A 71 -3.59 -13.70 3.51
N LEU A 72 -2.76 -12.69 3.22
CA LEU A 72 -2.60 -12.09 1.89
C LEU A 72 -1.34 -12.54 1.17
N SER A 73 -0.35 -13.15 1.84
CA SER A 73 0.86 -13.69 1.20
C SER A 73 0.68 -15.11 0.65
N TYR A 74 -0.41 -15.79 1.04
CA TYR A 74 -0.76 -17.13 0.57
C TYR A 74 -0.72 -17.28 -0.95
N ARG A 75 -0.12 -18.40 -1.41
CA ARG A 75 0.05 -18.75 -2.84
C ARG A 75 0.53 -17.57 -3.69
N HIS A 76 1.70 -17.02 -3.37
CA HIS A 76 2.31 -15.91 -4.11
C HIS A 76 1.37 -14.71 -4.24
N ASN A 77 0.76 -14.31 -3.12
CA ASN A 77 -0.14 -13.17 -3.05
C ASN A 77 -1.39 -13.30 -3.94
N ARG A 78 -1.91 -14.51 -4.15
CA ARG A 78 -2.98 -14.81 -5.12
C ARG A 78 -4.16 -13.83 -5.05
N LEU A 79 -4.65 -13.56 -3.84
CA LEU A 79 -5.79 -12.67 -3.62
C LEU A 79 -5.50 -11.21 -3.98
N LEU A 80 -4.23 -10.79 -4.00
CA LEU A 80 -3.81 -9.46 -4.45
C LEU A 80 -3.60 -9.39 -5.97
N CYS A 81 -3.34 -10.51 -6.64
CA CYS A 81 -3.10 -10.55 -8.09
C CYS A 81 -4.37 -10.82 -8.90
N GLU A 82 -5.42 -11.34 -8.26
CA GLU A 82 -6.64 -11.81 -8.93
C GLU A 82 -7.91 -11.18 -8.32
N GLY A 83 -9.04 -11.40 -9.01
CA GLY A 83 -10.38 -11.07 -8.53
C GLY A 83 -10.68 -9.57 -8.45
N SER A 84 -11.71 -9.22 -7.68
CA SER A 84 -12.10 -7.83 -7.44
C SER A 84 -12.05 -7.48 -5.95
N CYS A 85 -11.93 -6.18 -5.69
CA CYS A 85 -12.00 -5.62 -4.35
C CYS A 85 -12.72 -4.27 -4.41
N TYR A 86 -13.42 -3.91 -3.35
CA TYR A 86 -14.16 -2.64 -3.29
C TYR A 86 -13.26 -1.43 -3.53
N CYS A 87 -11.99 -1.44 -3.09
CA CYS A 87 -11.07 -0.33 -3.36
C CYS A 87 -10.76 -0.18 -4.86
N LEU A 88 -10.67 -1.27 -5.61
CA LEU A 88 -10.41 -1.25 -7.05
C LEU A 88 -11.67 -0.84 -7.83
N GLU A 89 -12.83 -1.35 -7.44
CA GLU A 89 -14.13 -0.97 -8.01
C GLU A 89 -14.38 0.54 -7.82
N GLN A 90 -14.20 1.04 -6.59
CA GLN A 90 -14.38 2.46 -6.27
C GLN A 90 -13.35 3.35 -6.98
N TYR A 91 -12.10 2.89 -7.18
CA TYR A 91 -11.12 3.64 -7.96
C TYR A 91 -11.57 3.80 -9.41
N ARG A 92 -11.96 2.69 -10.06
CA ARG A 92 -12.44 2.67 -11.45
C ARG A 92 -13.67 3.53 -11.66
N ASP A 93 -14.57 3.54 -10.68
CA ASP A 93 -15.79 4.34 -10.71
C ASP A 93 -15.54 5.85 -10.45
N GLY A 94 -14.28 6.27 -10.24
CA GLY A 94 -13.94 7.66 -9.90
C GLY A 94 -14.41 8.08 -8.49
N LYS A 95 -14.80 7.12 -7.65
CA LYS A 95 -15.34 7.35 -6.29
C LYS A 95 -14.26 7.42 -5.22
N LEU A 96 -12.98 7.29 -5.58
CA LEU A 96 -11.83 7.53 -4.72
C LEU A 96 -11.14 8.86 -5.08
N ASP A 97 -11.93 9.94 -5.07
CA ASP A 97 -11.51 11.33 -5.31
C ASP A 97 -10.68 11.94 -4.16
N ARG A 98 -10.68 11.30 -2.99
CA ARG A 98 -9.89 11.67 -1.82
C ARG A 98 -9.41 10.44 -1.07
N ALA A 99 -8.38 10.60 -0.24
CA ALA A 99 -7.92 9.55 0.66
C ALA A 99 -9.08 9.15 1.60
N LYS A 100 -9.52 7.88 1.52
CA LYS A 100 -10.54 7.31 2.40
C LYS A 100 -9.86 6.32 3.34
N ASN A 101 -9.93 6.58 4.65
CA ASN A 101 -9.22 5.82 5.68
C ASN A 101 -9.81 4.44 5.99
N ILE A 102 -11.03 4.12 5.53
CA ILE A 102 -11.71 2.87 5.88
C ILE A 102 -12.47 2.34 4.67
N ILE A 103 -11.93 1.30 4.03
CA ILE A 103 -12.65 0.46 3.08
C ILE A 103 -12.52 -0.96 3.63
N HIS A 104 -13.66 -1.59 3.95
CA HIS A 104 -13.68 -3.01 4.31
C HIS A 104 -13.04 -3.82 3.18
N CYS A 105 -11.96 -4.54 3.49
CA CYS A 105 -11.18 -5.18 2.45
C CYS A 105 -11.78 -6.56 2.09
N ARG A 106 -12.49 -6.64 0.95
CA ARG A 106 -13.07 -7.90 0.45
C ARG A 106 -12.05 -9.05 0.40
N ARG A 107 -10.79 -8.74 0.07
CA ARG A 107 -9.69 -9.72 -0.01
C ARG A 107 -9.33 -10.32 1.34
N ILE A 108 -9.31 -9.49 2.38
CA ILE A 108 -9.06 -9.97 3.75
C ILE A 108 -10.24 -10.81 4.24
N THR A 109 -11.47 -10.37 4.03
CA THR A 109 -12.66 -11.16 4.35
C THR A 109 -12.66 -12.51 3.61
N THR A 110 -12.21 -12.51 2.35
CA THR A 110 -12.06 -13.75 1.56
C THR A 110 -10.97 -14.65 2.13
N ALA A 111 -9.81 -14.08 2.47
CA ALA A 111 -8.69 -14.81 3.08
C ALA A 111 -9.09 -15.47 4.40
N MET A 112 -9.84 -14.76 5.26
CA MET A 112 -10.38 -15.29 6.51
C MET A 112 -11.34 -16.45 6.28
N ARG A 113 -12.26 -16.32 5.31
CA ARG A 113 -13.20 -17.40 4.95
C ARG A 113 -12.49 -18.64 4.39
N GLN A 114 -11.47 -18.43 3.57
CA GLN A 114 -10.66 -19.49 2.97
C GLN A 114 -9.58 -20.05 3.93
N LYS A 115 -9.43 -19.46 5.12
CA LYS A 115 -8.42 -19.81 6.12
C LYS A 115 -6.99 -19.82 5.54
N THR A 116 -6.65 -18.81 4.75
CA THR A 116 -5.34 -18.72 4.08
C THR A 116 -4.21 -18.20 4.97
N GLY A 117 -4.50 -17.85 6.22
CA GLY A 117 -3.52 -17.40 7.23
C GLY A 117 -4.09 -16.35 8.17
N ASP A 118 -3.25 -15.89 9.11
CA ASP A 118 -3.57 -14.80 10.04
C ASP A 118 -3.66 -13.44 9.27
N PRO A 119 -4.76 -12.67 9.42
CA PRO A 119 -4.87 -11.32 8.87
C PRO A 119 -4.08 -10.27 9.67
N GLU A 120 -3.41 -10.64 10.76
CA GLU A 120 -2.58 -9.78 11.62
C GLU A 120 -3.34 -8.56 12.17
N GLY A 121 -4.63 -8.75 12.48
CA GLY A 121 -5.51 -7.72 13.03
C GLY A 121 -6.09 -6.75 11.99
N ILE A 122 -5.88 -6.96 10.70
CA ILE A 122 -6.48 -6.15 9.62
C ILE A 122 -7.86 -6.73 9.27
N THR A 123 -8.90 -5.90 9.17
CA THR A 123 -10.30 -6.31 8.89
C THR A 123 -10.99 -5.39 7.88
#